data_AF-A0A6V7UZQ7-F1
#
_entry.id   AF-A0A6V7UZQ7-F1
#
_cell.length_a   1.000
_cell.length_b   1.000
_cell.length_c   1.000
_cell.angle_alpha   90.00
_cell.angle_beta   90.00
_cell.angle_gamma   90.00
#
_symmetry.space_group_name_H-M   'P 1'
#
loop_
_entity.id
_entity.type
_entity.pdbx_description
1 polymer ?
#
loop_
_entity_poly.entity_id
_entity_poly.type
_entity_poly.pdbx_seq_one_letter_code
_entity_poly.pdbx_strand_id
1 'polypeptide(L)' 'MTICSKCFDICAPDARPPNRMDAKLENCMVNCVNRMADATEYLAKCLEQKIRSHSSGNDGGFS' A
#
# COMPACT_ATOMS: atom_id res chain seq x y z
N MET A 1 -0.39 11.09 2.91
CA MET A 1 -0.74 10.58 1.56
C MET A 1 -1.71 9.43 1.73
N THR A 2 -2.85 9.47 1.04
CA THR A 2 -3.87 8.41 1.05
C THR A 2 -3.64 7.42 -0.09
N ILE A 3 -4.16 6.18 0.02
CA ILE A 3 -4.10 5.17 -1.05
C ILE A 3 -4.67 5.73 -2.36
N CYS A 4 -5.82 6.43 -2.31
CA CYS A 4 -6.43 7.03 -3.49
C CYS A 4 -5.50 8.03 -4.18
N SER A 5 -4.82 8.89 -3.42
CA SER A 5 -3.88 9.87 -4.00
C SER A 5 -2.70 9.19 -4.68
N LYS A 6 -2.17 8.11 -4.08
CA LYS A 6 -1.03 7.37 -4.66
C LYS A 6 -1.44 6.57 -5.91
N CYS A 7 -2.62 5.95 -5.88
CA CYS A 7 -3.13 5.23 -7.06
C CYS A 7 -3.49 6.18 -8.20
N PHE A 8 -3.96 7.39 -7.90
CA PHE A 8 -4.19 8.40 -8.92
C PHE A 8 -2.87 8.83 -9.59
N ASP A 9 -1.81 9.07 -8.81
CA ASP A 9 -0.48 9.40 -9.33
C ASP A 9 0.08 8.29 -10.25
N ILE A 10 -0.14 7.02 -9.88
CA ILE A 10 0.29 5.85 -10.68
C ILE A 10 -0.54 5.69 -11.96
N CYS A 11 -1.86 5.82 -11.85
CA CYS A 11 -2.77 5.52 -12.95
C CYS A 11 -2.99 6.71 -13.90
N ALA A 12 -2.66 7.92 -13.46
CA ALA A 12 -2.90 9.16 -14.18
C ALA A 12 -1.71 10.14 -14.07
N PRO A 13 -0.47 9.72 -14.40
CA PRO A 13 0.74 10.53 -14.18
C PRO A 13 0.77 11.84 -14.98
N ASP A 14 0.14 11.86 -16.16
CA ASP A 14 0.08 13.00 -17.07
C ASP A 14 -1.30 13.67 -17.13
N ALA A 15 -2.22 13.28 -16.24
CA ALA A 15 -3.59 13.74 -16.34
C ALA A 15 -3.74 15.19 -15.85
N ARG A 16 -3.88 16.12 -16.81
CA ARG A 16 -4.73 17.30 -16.56
C ARG A 16 -6.11 16.77 -16.15
N PRO A 17 -6.73 17.30 -15.07
CA PRO A 17 -7.92 16.72 -14.47
C PRO A 17 -8.96 16.43 -15.57
N PRO A 18 -9.17 15.16 -15.94
CA PRO A 18 -10.11 14.85 -16.99
C PRO A 18 -11.50 15.10 -16.41
N ASN A 19 -12.39 15.68 -17.23
CA ASN A 19 -13.74 16.01 -16.81
C ASN A 19 -14.55 14.76 -16.37
N ARG A 20 -14.05 13.54 -16.69
CA ARG A 20 -14.58 12.22 -16.34
C ARG A 20 -13.47 11.18 -16.21
N MET A 21 -13.68 10.17 -15.37
CA MET A 21 -12.81 8.99 -15.33
C MET A 21 -13.07 8.11 -16.55
N ASP A 22 -12.01 7.84 -17.31
CA ASP A 22 -12.06 6.94 -18.47
C ASP A 22 -12.02 5.47 -18.00
N ALA A 23 -12.58 4.53 -18.76
CA ALA A 23 -12.68 3.12 -18.34
C ALA A 23 -11.31 2.48 -18.05
N LYS A 24 -10.27 2.92 -18.77
CA LYS A 24 -8.89 2.51 -18.50
C LYS A 24 -8.39 2.98 -17.14
N LEU A 25 -8.72 4.21 -16.76
CA LEU A 25 -8.35 4.80 -15.47
C LEU A 25 -9.09 4.10 -14.33
N GLU A 26 -10.39 3.84 -14.48
CA GLU A 26 -11.19 3.11 -13.50
C GLU A 26 -10.61 1.72 -13.23
N ASN A 27 -10.33 0.96 -14.29
CA ASN A 27 -9.75 -0.37 -14.15
C ASN A 27 -8.35 -0.32 -13.51
N CYS A 28 -7.52 0.67 -13.87
CA CYS A 28 -6.22 0.86 -13.22
C CYS A 28 -6.37 1.15 -11.72
N MET A 29 -7.29 2.04 -11.35
CA MET A 29 -7.52 2.41 -9.95
C MET A 29 -7.96 1.21 -9.11
N VAL A 30 -8.90 0.41 -9.61
CA VAL A 30 -9.34 -0.83 -8.94
C VAL A 30 -8.17 -1.79 -8.72
N ASN A 31 -7.35 -2.02 -9.75
CA ASN A 31 -6.19 -2.90 -9.65
C ASN A 31 -5.12 -2.36 -8.69
N CYS A 32 -4.88 -1.05 -8.71
CA CYS A 32 -3.90 -0.41 -7.84
C CYS A 32 -4.29 -0.52 -6.37
N VAL A 33 -5.55 -0.23 -6.04
CA VAL A 33 -6.05 -0.29 -4.67
C VAL A 33 -6.01 -1.73 -4.14
N ASN A 34 -6.45 -2.70 -4.95
CA ASN A 34 -6.38 -4.12 -4.56
C ASN A 34 -4.94 -4.54 -4.26
N ARG A 35 -3.99 -4.25 -5.16
CA ARG A 35 -2.57 -4.55 -4.93
C ARG A 35 -1.99 -3.90 -3.68
N MET A 36 -2.38 -2.65 -3.38
CA MET A 36 -1.94 -1.99 -2.15
C MET A 36 -2.55 -2.63 -0.89
N ALA A 37 -3.81 -3.05 -0.96
CA ALA A 37 -4.45 -3.76 0.14
C ALA A 37 -3.76 -5.11 0.40
N ASP A 38 -3.50 -5.89 -0.65
CA ASP A 38 -2.77 -7.16 -0.57
C ASP A 38 -1.36 -6.96 0.03
N ALA A 39 -0.64 -5.95 -0.43
CA ALA A 39 0.69 -5.62 0.10
C ALA A 39 0.63 -5.19 1.58
N THR A 40 -0.38 -4.41 1.96
CA THR A 40 -0.56 -3.96 3.35
C THR A 40 -0.88 -5.15 4.26
N GLU A 41 -1.73 -6.07 3.82
CA GLU A 41 -2.03 -7.29 4.57
C GLU A 41 -0.78 -8.17 4.74
N TYR A 42 0.00 -8.35 3.67
CA TYR A 42 1.24 -9.10 3.74
C TYR A 42 2.23 -8.49 4.73
N LEU A 43 2.42 -7.16 4.68
CA LEU A 43 3.32 -6.45 5.59
C LEU A 43 2.84 -6.53 7.04
N ALA A 44 1.54 -6.44 7.29
CA ALA A 44 0.96 -6.63 8.62
C ALA A 44 1.28 -8.02 9.17
N LYS A 45 1.04 -9.08 8.38
CA LYS A 45 1.36 -10.46 8.77
C LYS A 45 2.85 -10.65 9.03
N CYS A 46 3.72 -10.08 8.19
CA CYS A 46 5.17 -10.15 8.37
C CYS A 46 5.61 -9.43 9.65
N LEU A 47 5.03 -8.27 9.94
CA LEU A 47 5.31 -7.52 11.15
C LEU A 47 4.85 -8.27 12.41
N GLU A 48 3.64 -8.83 12.41
CA GLU A 48 3.13 -9.66 13.51
C GLU A 48 4.01 -10.87 13.79
N GLN A 49 4.47 -11.57 12.75
CA GLN A 49 5.42 -12.68 12.90
C GLN A 49 6.73 -12.20 13.52
N LYS A 50 7.26 -11.07 13.05
CA LYS A 50 8.52 -10.53 13.56
C LYS A 50 8.43 -10.09 15.01
N ILE A 51 7.31 -9.48 15.41
CA ILE A 51 7.02 -9.13 16.80
C ILE A 51 6.93 -10.40 17.66
N ARG A 52 6.19 -11.42 17.22
CA ARG A 52 6.08 -12.71 17.94
C ARG A 52 7.43 -13.40 18.11
N SER A 53 8.29 -13.36 17.10
CA SER A 53 9.65 -13.89 17.18
C SER A 53 10.54 -13.09 18.14
N HIS A 54 10.35 -11.77 18.24
CA HIS A 54 11.08 -10.91 19.18
C HIS A 54 10.60 -11.06 20.64
N SER A 55 9.39 -11.58 20.87
CA SER A 55 8.87 -11.89 22.21
C SER A 55 9.52 -13.10 22.90
N SER A 56 10.48 -13.77 22.25
CA SER A 56 11.23 -14.89 22.86
C SER A 56 12.71 -14.56 23.16
N GLY A 57 13.15 -13.32 22.97
CA GLY A 57 14.53 -12.91 23.22
C GLY A 57 14.62 -11.63 24.04
N ASN A 58 14.88 -11.76 25.33
CA ASN A 58 15.53 -10.73 26.13
C ASN A 58 16.90 -10.43 25.50
N ASP A 59 16.98 -9.45 24.60
CA ASP A 59 18.25 -8.88 24.15
C ASP A 59 18.30 -7.43 24.62
N GLY A 60 19.15 -7.22 25.62
CA GLY A 60 19.33 -5.93 26.28
C GLY A 60 20.12 -4.97 25.41
N GLY A 61 19.65 -3.73 25.39
CA GLY A 61 20.51 -2.54 25.39
C GLY A 61 21.26 -2.21 24.11
N PHE A 62 20.71 -1.26 23.35
CA PHE A 62 21.54 -0.32 22.60
C PHE A 62 21.98 0.81 23.55
N SER A 63 23.27 0.87 23.90
CA SER A 63 24.01 2.04 24.38
C SER A 63 25.47 1.91 23.99
#